data_AF-A0A960YT92-F1
#
_entry.id   AF-A0A960YT92-F1
#
_cell.length_a   1.000
_cell.length_b   1.000
_cell.length_c   1.000
_cell.angle_alpha   90.00
_cell.angle_beta   90.00
_cell.angle_gamma   90.00
#
_symmetry.space_group_name_H-M   'P 1'
#
loop_
_entity.id
_entity.type
_entity.pdbx_description
1 polymer ?
#
loop_
_entity_poly.entity_id
_entity_poly.type
_entity_poly.pdbx_seq_one_letter_code
_entity_poly.pdbx_strand_id
1 'polypeptide(L)'
;MRFAFLPLRPVLFAPSISGRSAAGRCFICRRAALFLLILFIQACGGATPHNDDLRRVKADYLDMRSRAPFHKMLQSKTDAEIMQMACLKNKVNCQEVLKLFETEDKVFYEAYQKLTEVRK
;
A
#
# COMPACT_ATOMS: atom_id res chain seq x y z
N MET A 1 43.53 -9.51 6.69
CA MET A 1 44.09 -10.39 5.64
C MET A 1 43.86 -9.73 4.28
N ARG A 2 44.94 -9.46 3.54
CA ARG A 2 44.95 -8.93 2.17
C ARG A 2 44.94 -10.11 1.19
N PHE A 3 44.07 -10.10 0.19
CA PHE A 3 44.24 -10.77 -1.11
C PHE A 3 43.41 -9.96 -2.13
N ALA A 4 44.02 -9.16 -3.00
CA ALA A 4 44.74 -9.50 -4.24
C ALA A 4 43.82 -9.40 -5.47
N PHE A 5 44.04 -8.31 -6.22
CA PHE A 5 43.65 -8.10 -7.61
C PHE A 5 44.17 -9.24 -8.52
N LEU A 6 43.39 -9.68 -9.49
CA LEU A 6 43.81 -9.84 -10.90
C LEU A 6 42.59 -10.06 -11.83
N PRO A 7 42.70 -9.67 -13.12
CA PRO A 7 41.59 -9.37 -14.03
C PRO A 7 41.31 -10.51 -15.03
N LEU A 8 40.05 -10.67 -15.44
CA LEU A 8 39.67 -11.57 -16.53
C LEU A 8 38.80 -10.83 -17.56
N ARG A 9 39.50 -10.41 -18.63
CA ARG A 9 39.10 -10.30 -20.04
C ARG A 9 37.64 -9.92 -20.36
N PRO A 10 37.41 -8.75 -21.00
CA PRO A 10 36.21 -8.55 -21.79
C PRO A 10 36.30 -9.41 -23.06
N VAL A 11 35.36 -10.33 -23.23
CA VAL A 11 35.15 -11.04 -24.50
C VAL A 11 34.64 -10.02 -25.51
N LEU A 12 35.53 -9.61 -26.43
CA LEU A 12 35.22 -8.85 -27.64
C LEU A 12 34.28 -9.67 -28.53
N PHE A 13 32.98 -9.44 -28.40
CA PHE A 13 32.02 -9.78 -29.46
C PHE A 13 31.95 -8.59 -30.42
N ALA A 14 32.68 -8.70 -31.53
CA ALA A 14 32.55 -7.79 -32.65
C ALA A 14 31.18 -8.02 -33.33
N PRO A 15 30.31 -7.02 -33.47
CA PRO A 15 29.20 -7.12 -34.39
C PRO A 15 29.75 -6.93 -35.81
N SER A 16 29.62 -7.98 -36.62
CA SER A 16 29.86 -7.92 -38.06
C SER A 16 28.89 -6.92 -38.68
N ILE A 17 29.41 -5.77 -39.12
CA ILE A 17 28.64 -4.73 -39.79
C ILE A 17 28.44 -5.18 -41.23
N SER A 18 27.23 -5.63 -41.55
CA SER A 18 26.80 -5.80 -42.94
C SER A 18 25.37 -5.32 -43.09
N GLY A 19 25.15 -4.48 -44.11
CA GLY A 19 23.84 -4.30 -44.71
C GLY A 19 23.11 -3.03 -44.31
N ARG A 20 23.23 -2.02 -45.18
CA ARG A 20 22.32 -0.89 -45.36
C ARG A 20 20.84 -1.32 -45.24
N SER A 21 20.05 -0.64 -44.41
CA SER A 21 18.68 -0.25 -44.79
C SER A 21 18.14 0.86 -43.88
N ALA A 22 17.90 2.00 -44.49
CA ALA A 22 17.30 3.18 -43.91
C ALA A 22 15.80 2.96 -43.66
N ALA A 23 15.43 2.45 -42.48
CA ALA A 23 14.10 2.57 -41.86
C ALA A 23 14.06 1.86 -40.48
N GLY A 24 15.16 1.88 -39.73
CA GLY A 24 15.26 1.23 -38.42
C GLY A 24 14.64 2.09 -37.31
N ARG A 25 13.31 2.19 -37.33
CA ARG A 25 12.49 2.86 -36.31
C ARG A 25 12.96 2.52 -34.90
N CYS A 26 13.55 3.49 -34.20
CA CYS A 26 13.44 3.81 -32.77
C CYS A 26 13.14 2.66 -31.77
N PHE A 27 13.76 1.48 -31.91
CA PHE A 27 13.58 0.39 -30.95
C PHE A 27 14.18 0.71 -29.58
N ILE A 28 15.24 1.54 -29.55
CA ILE A 28 15.93 1.96 -28.34
C ILE A 28 15.10 3.02 -27.58
N CYS A 29 14.48 3.98 -28.28
CA CYS A 29 13.60 4.98 -27.66
C CYS A 29 12.33 4.35 -27.05
N ARG A 30 11.81 3.27 -27.62
CA ARG A 30 10.60 2.59 -27.13
C ARG A 30 10.82 1.88 -25.80
N ARG A 31 12.02 1.36 -25.53
CA ARG A 31 12.36 0.71 -24.24
C ARG A 31 12.62 1.71 -23.11
N ALA A 32 13.20 2.87 -23.40
CA ALA A 32 13.41 3.93 -22.41
C ALA A 32 12.08 4.52 -21.89
N ALA A 33 11.08 4.67 -22.77
CA ALA A 33 9.76 5.16 -22.38
C ALA A 33 9.02 4.21 -21.41
N LEU A 34 9.19 2.89 -21.57
CA LEU A 34 8.58 1.90 -20.68
C LEU A 34 9.18 1.96 -19.26
N PHE A 35 10.48 2.22 -19.16
CA PHE A 35 11.19 2.31 -17.88
C PHE A 35 10.81 3.57 -17.08
N LEU A 36 10.61 4.70 -17.76
CA LEU A 36 10.08 5.94 -17.15
C LEU A 36 8.64 5.79 -16.64
N LEU A 37 7.82 4.99 -17.34
CA LEU A 37 6.44 4.71 -16.92
C LEU A 37 6.38 3.89 -15.62
N ILE A 38 7.28 2.92 -15.45
CA ILE A 38 7.34 2.08 -14.22
C ILE A 38 7.75 2.92 -13.00
N LEU A 39 8.65 3.89 -13.16
CA LEU A 39 9.06 4.79 -12.08
C LEU A 39 7.93 5.76 -11.66
N PHE A 40 7.08 6.19 -12.60
CA PHE A 40 5.93 7.05 -12.30
C PHE A 40 4.81 6.32 -11.52
N ILE A 41 4.62 5.02 -11.74
CA ILE A 41 3.61 4.23 -11.03
C ILE A 41 4.02 4.03 -9.56
N GLN A 42 5.33 3.92 -9.27
CA GLN A 42 5.84 3.85 -7.89
C GLN A 42 5.71 5.17 -7.12
N ALA A 43 5.70 6.32 -7.83
CA ALA A 43 5.49 7.64 -7.22
C ALA A 43 4.01 7.95 -6.94
N CYS A 44 3.08 7.12 -7.40
CA CYS A 44 1.63 7.33 -7.29
C CYS A 44 0.95 6.27 -6.41
N GLY A 45 1.63 5.77 -5.38
CA GLY A 45 1.16 4.67 -4.54
C GLY A 45 1.37 4.92 -3.05
N GLY A 46 0.52 5.75 -2.45
CA GLY A 46 0.50 5.95 -1.01
C GLY A 46 -0.23 7.21 -0.58
N ALA A 47 -1.54 7.30 -0.88
CA ALA A 47 -2.36 8.32 -0.23
C ALA A 47 -2.47 7.93 1.25
N THR A 48 -1.62 8.53 2.07
CA THR A 48 -1.64 8.34 3.52
C THR A 48 -3.00 8.81 4.06
N PRO A 49 -3.65 8.05 4.97
CA PRO A 49 -4.94 8.44 5.53
C PRO A 49 -4.81 9.81 6.20
N HIS A 50 -5.76 10.70 5.89
CA HIS A 50 -5.79 12.05 6.46
C HIS A 50 -6.63 12.09 7.74
N ASN A 51 -6.52 13.17 8.52
CA ASN A 51 -7.28 13.32 9.77
C ASN A 51 -8.80 13.28 9.55
N ASP A 52 -9.28 13.73 8.39
CA ASP A 52 -10.69 13.59 8.02
C ASP A 52 -11.14 12.13 7.84
N ASP A 53 -10.23 11.24 7.47
CA ASP A 53 -10.52 9.82 7.32
C ASP A 53 -10.64 9.13 8.67
N LEU A 54 -9.83 9.54 9.67
CA LEU A 54 -9.98 9.08 11.05
C LEU A 54 -11.37 9.40 11.59
N ARG A 55 -11.81 10.65 11.42
CA ARG A 55 -13.12 11.08 11.89
C ARG A 55 -14.25 10.29 11.23
N ARG A 56 -14.14 10.05 9.91
CA ARG A 56 -15.14 9.28 9.14
C ARG A 56 -15.18 7.81 9.56
N VAL A 57 -14.02 7.16 9.65
CA VAL A 57 -13.93 5.76 10.09
C VAL A 57 -14.43 5.60 11.52
N LYS A 58 -14.07 6.52 12.43
CA LYS A 58 -14.54 6.52 13.82
C LYS A 58 -16.07 6.65 13.88
N ALA A 59 -16.64 7.61 13.15
CA ALA A 59 -18.08 7.82 13.12
C ALA A 59 -18.81 6.58 12.57
N ASP A 60 -18.33 6.01 11.48
CA ASP A 60 -18.91 4.80 10.88
C ASP A 60 -18.80 3.58 11.79
N TYR A 61 -17.65 3.39 12.44
CA TYR A 61 -17.46 2.31 13.42
C TYR A 61 -18.45 2.43 14.58
N LEU A 62 -18.58 3.63 15.18
CA LEU A 62 -19.49 3.86 16.29
C LEU A 62 -20.96 3.67 15.87
N ASP A 63 -21.32 4.14 14.68
CA ASP A 63 -22.64 3.94 14.11
C ASP A 63 -22.95 2.45 13.93
N MET A 64 -22.08 1.70 13.24
CA MET A 64 -22.25 0.26 13.06
C MET A 64 -22.30 -0.50 14.39
N ARG A 65 -21.43 -0.15 15.35
CA ARG A 65 -21.40 -0.77 16.68
C ARG A 65 -22.69 -0.51 17.46
N SER A 66 -23.24 0.70 17.39
CA SER A 66 -24.51 1.05 18.04
C SER A 66 -25.70 0.30 17.44
N ARG A 67 -25.65 -0.01 16.15
CA ARG A 67 -26.67 -0.77 15.42
C ARG A 67 -26.46 -2.29 15.52
N ALA A 68 -25.30 -2.76 15.94
CA ALA A 68 -24.96 -4.17 16.05
C ALA A 68 -25.98 -5.03 16.82
N PRO A 69 -26.53 -4.61 17.99
CA PRO A 69 -27.52 -5.43 18.69
C PRO A 69 -28.86 -5.57 17.95
N PHE A 70 -29.16 -4.66 17.02
CA PHE A 70 -30.43 -4.64 16.27
C PHE A 70 -30.31 -5.21 14.86
N HIS A 71 -29.09 -5.38 14.36
CA HIS A 71 -28.85 -5.79 12.98
C HIS A 71 -28.19 -7.17 12.94
N LYS A 72 -28.92 -8.19 12.46
CA LYS A 72 -28.49 -9.60 12.47
C LYS A 72 -27.10 -9.83 11.85
N MET A 73 -26.75 -9.11 10.78
CA MET A 73 -25.43 -9.23 10.15
C MET A 73 -24.28 -8.68 11.01
N LEU A 74 -24.54 -7.70 11.88
CA LEU A 74 -23.52 -7.06 12.72
C LEU A 74 -23.44 -7.72 14.10
N GLN A 75 -24.51 -8.37 14.54
CA GLN A 75 -24.58 -9.04 15.84
C GLN A 75 -23.55 -10.18 15.98
N SER A 76 -23.31 -10.92 14.89
CA SER A 76 -22.32 -12.00 14.86
C SER A 76 -20.89 -11.50 14.61
N LYS A 77 -20.69 -10.19 14.47
CA LYS A 77 -19.40 -9.60 14.13
C LYS A 77 -18.66 -9.14 15.38
N THR A 78 -17.36 -9.41 15.38
CA THR A 78 -16.43 -8.90 16.37
C THR A 78 -16.16 -7.42 16.13
N ASP A 79 -15.66 -6.72 17.15
CA ASP A 79 -15.31 -5.29 17.02
C ASP A 79 -14.20 -5.06 15.98
N ALA A 80 -13.30 -6.03 15.80
CA ALA A 80 -12.28 -6.00 14.76
C ALA A 80 -12.88 -6.07 13.35
N GLU A 81 -13.87 -6.94 13.14
CA GLU A 81 -14.57 -7.03 11.86
C GLU A 81 -15.41 -5.77 11.58
N ILE A 82 -16.06 -5.20 12.60
CA ILE A 82 -16.82 -3.95 12.46
C ILE A 82 -15.88 -2.80 12.09
N MET A 83 -14.71 -2.72 12.71
CA MET A 83 -13.68 -1.74 12.33
C MET A 83 -13.22 -1.95 10.89
N GLN A 84 -12.97 -3.20 10.49
CA GLN A 84 -12.57 -3.52 9.12
C GLN A 84 -13.64 -3.12 8.10
N MET A 85 -14.93 -3.32 8.41
CA MET A 85 -16.04 -2.85 7.58
C MET A 85 -16.09 -1.32 7.48
N ALA A 86 -15.84 -0.60 8.58
CA ALA A 86 -15.77 0.87 8.57
C ALA A 86 -14.62 1.40 7.70
N CYS A 87 -13.45 0.75 7.76
CA CYS A 87 -12.31 1.08 6.90
C CYS A 87 -12.60 0.82 5.42
N LEU A 88 -13.19 -0.35 5.10
CA LEU A 88 -13.56 -0.71 3.73
C LEU A 88 -14.59 0.26 3.14
N LYS A 89 -15.57 0.69 3.95
CA LYS A 89 -16.57 1.69 3.55
C LYS A 89 -15.93 3.02 3.16
N ASN A 90 -14.88 3.44 3.88
CA ASN A 90 -14.16 4.68 3.63
C ASN A 90 -13.00 4.54 2.62
N LYS A 91 -12.77 3.34 2.06
CA LYS A 91 -11.69 3.03 1.10
C LYS A 91 -10.29 3.39 1.63
N VAL A 92 -10.06 3.17 2.92
CA VAL A 92 -8.79 3.47 3.59
C VAL A 92 -8.11 2.23 4.14
N ASN A 93 -6.77 2.27 4.23
CA ASN A 93 -6.00 1.19 4.81
C ASN A 93 -6.21 1.14 6.33
N CYS A 94 -6.86 0.07 6.79
CA CYS A 94 -7.26 -0.08 8.19
C CYS A 94 -6.05 -0.15 9.14
N GLN A 95 -4.92 -0.72 8.71
CA GLN A 95 -3.72 -0.77 9.56
C GLN A 95 -3.10 0.61 9.75
N GLU A 96 -3.06 1.42 8.70
CA GLU A 96 -2.54 2.79 8.79
C GLU A 96 -3.47 3.68 9.61
N VAL A 97 -4.79 3.51 9.45
CA VAL A 97 -5.79 4.22 10.26
C VAL A 97 -5.68 3.86 11.73
N LEU A 98 -5.46 2.59 12.08
CA LEU A 98 -5.24 2.19 13.48
C LEU A 98 -3.96 2.79 14.07
N LYS A 99 -2.87 2.83 13.31
CA LYS A 99 -1.63 3.52 13.73
C LYS A 99 -1.86 5.01 13.93
N LEU A 100 -2.65 5.63 13.06
CA LEU A 100 -2.98 7.06 13.16
C LEU A 100 -3.91 7.34 14.35
N PHE A 101 -4.83 6.43 14.68
CA PHE A 101 -5.62 6.52 15.92
C PHE A 101 -4.75 6.42 17.16
N GLU A 102 -3.73 5.57 17.17
CA GLU A 102 -2.78 5.47 18.30
C GLU A 102 -2.06 6.80 18.56
N THR A 103 -1.73 7.56 17.50
CA THR A 103 -1.02 8.84 17.62
C THR A 103 -1.93 10.04 17.86
N GLU A 104 -3.07 10.13 17.16
CA GLU A 104 -3.95 11.31 17.16
C GLU A 104 -5.11 11.20 18.16
N ASP A 105 -5.61 9.98 18.44
CA ASP A 105 -6.75 9.75 19.34
C ASP A 105 -6.55 8.48 20.18
N LYS A 106 -5.52 8.54 21.03
CA LYS A 106 -5.10 7.44 21.90
C LYS A 106 -6.23 6.92 22.79
N VAL A 107 -7.12 7.80 23.25
CA VAL A 107 -8.26 7.45 24.11
C VAL A 107 -9.20 6.49 23.37
N PHE A 108 -9.53 6.80 22.12
CA PHE A 108 -10.33 5.91 21.30
C PHE A 108 -9.62 4.59 21.01
N TYR A 109 -8.32 4.64 20.70
CA TYR A 109 -7.53 3.45 20.42
C TYR A 109 -7.47 2.48 21.61
N GLU A 110 -7.19 2.99 22.82
CA GLU A 110 -7.18 2.19 24.04
C GLU A 110 -8.57 1.61 24.38
N ALA A 111 -9.63 2.39 24.19
CA ALA A 111 -11.00 1.91 24.36
C ALA A 111 -11.33 0.78 23.36
N TYR A 112 -10.97 0.97 22.08
CA TYR A 112 -11.13 -0.06 21.06
C TYR A 112 -10.36 -1.34 21.41
N GLN A 113 -9.08 -1.24 21.82
CA GLN A 113 -8.27 -2.39 22.21
C GLN A 113 -8.92 -3.20 23.33
N LYS A 114 -9.35 -2.53 24.41
CA LYS A 114 -10.05 -3.18 25.53
C LYS A 114 -11.29 -3.94 25.06
N LEU A 115 -12.06 -3.36 24.15
CA LEU A 115 -13.27 -3.99 23.62
C LEU A 115 -12.97 -5.19 22.72
N THR A 116 -11.86 -5.15 21.97
CA THR A 116 -11.42 -6.30 21.17
C THR A 116 -10.81 -7.44 22.00
N GLU A 117 -10.21 -7.16 23.17
CA GLU A 117 -9.66 -8.19 24.06
C GLU A 117 -10.75 -8.95 24.82
N VAL A 118 -11.82 -8.26 25.24
CA VAL A 118 -12.93 -8.85 26.00
C VAL A 118 -13.77 -9.83 25.17
N ARG A 119 -13.72 -9.75 23.83
CA ARG A 119 -14.49 -10.61 22.92
C ARG A 119 -13.68 -11.70 22.20
N LYS A 120 -12.43 -11.95 22.62
CA LYS A 120 -11.66 -13.13 22.18
C LYS A 120 -12.10 -14.39 22.93
#